data_AF-A0AA43DKD9-F1
#
_entry.id   AF-A0AA43DKD9-F1
#
_cell.length_a   1.000
_cell.length_b   1.000
_cell.length_c   1.000
_cell.angle_alpha   90.00
_cell.angle_beta   90.00
_cell.angle_gamma   90.00
#
_symmetry.space_group_name_H-M   'P 1'
#
loop_
_entity.id
_entity.type
_entity.pdbx_description
1 polymer ?
#
loop_
_entity_poly.entity_id
_entity_poly.type
_entity_poly.pdbx_seq_one_letter_code
_entity_poly.pdbx_strand_id
1 'polypeptide(L)'
;MGSWYTIGVCLGLGLGIGVALVGILGSNMLGVGAAALVGAAAGAAVGIAIGDTAEVAAGGIGGFLGALAGAAVVHGALRRGGTRLGVAAYVGVLGLLVCLLALIPILGYVEAVAIPLLAARMRGRQAARFAGLRTLAK
;
A
#
# COMPACT_ATOMS: atom_id res chain seq x y z
N MET A 1 27.50 -3.68 6.85
CA MET A 1 26.41 -3.38 5.89
C MET A 1 26.31 -1.86 5.79
N GLY A 2 26.17 -1.28 4.60
CA GLY A 2 26.03 0.17 4.44
C GLY A 2 24.61 0.63 4.81
N SER A 3 24.45 1.89 5.21
CA SER A 3 23.14 2.50 5.57
C SER A 3 22.10 2.38 4.46
N TRP A 4 22.52 2.34 3.20
CA TRP A 4 21.63 2.10 2.05
C TRP A 4 20.87 0.76 2.14
N TYR A 5 21.45 -0.27 2.76
CA TYR A 5 20.82 -1.58 2.91
C TYR A 5 19.66 -1.51 3.90
N THR A 6 19.90 -0.94 5.08
CA THR A 6 18.91 -0.81 6.16
C THR A 6 17.79 0.14 5.78
N ILE A 7 18.09 1.24 5.09
CA ILE A 7 17.10 2.18 4.56
C ILE A 7 16.13 1.49 3.59
N GLY A 8 16.65 0.70 2.64
CA GLY A 8 15.82 -0.03 1.68
C GLY A 8 14.89 -1.04 2.36
N VAL A 9 15.39 -1.79 3.34
CA VAL A 9 14.59 -2.74 4.12
C VAL A 9 13.50 -2.02 4.92
N CYS A 10 13.84 -0.95 5.64
CA CYS A 10 12.88 -0.17 6.42
C CYS A 10 11.78 0.42 5.53
N LEU A 11 12.15 0.97 4.37
CA LEU A 11 11.21 1.52 3.39
C LEU A 11 10.20 0.45 2.94
N GLY A 12 10.68 -0.72 2.53
CA GLY A 12 9.82 -1.82 2.08
C GLY A 12 8.95 -2.43 3.18
N LEU A 13 9.49 -2.61 4.39
CA LEU A 13 8.74 -3.08 5.56
C LEU A 13 7.62 -2.10 5.93
N GLY A 14 7.92 -0.80 5.97
CA GLY A 14 6.91 0.23 6.15
C GLY A 14 5.81 0.09 5.10
N LEU A 15 6.19 -0.02 3.83
CA LEU A 15 5.27 -0.14 2.70
C LEU A 15 4.32 -1.33 2.82
N GLY A 16 4.84 -2.52 3.14
CA GLY A 16 4.03 -3.71 3.37
C GLY A 16 3.05 -3.55 4.54
N ILE A 17 3.49 -2.94 5.65
CA ILE A 17 2.63 -2.63 6.81
C ILE A 17 1.49 -1.68 6.40
N GLY A 18 1.80 -0.62 5.66
CA GLY A 18 0.79 0.32 5.15
C GLY A 18 -0.25 -0.36 4.25
N VAL A 19 0.20 -1.22 3.34
CA VAL A 19 -0.68 -2.02 2.46
C VAL A 19 -1.58 -2.94 3.29
N ALA A 20 -1.04 -3.64 4.27
CA ALA A 20 -1.83 -4.53 5.12
C ALA A 20 -2.89 -3.76 5.92
N LEU A 21 -2.52 -2.62 6.53
CA LEU A 21 -3.42 -1.80 7.34
C LEU A 21 -4.57 -1.21 6.55
N VAL A 22 -4.33 -0.75 5.32
CA VAL A 22 -5.41 -0.22 4.48
C VAL A 22 -6.38 -1.30 4.01
N GLY A 23 -5.97 -2.58 3.97
CA GLY A 23 -6.89 -3.69 3.76
C GLY A 23 -7.99 -3.77 4.84
N ILE A 24 -7.64 -3.44 6.08
CA ILE A 24 -8.56 -3.50 7.24
C ILE A 24 -9.36 -2.20 7.37
N LEU A 25 -8.69 -1.06 7.31
CA LEU A 25 -9.30 0.26 7.59
C LEU A 25 -9.83 0.98 6.34
N GLY A 26 -9.41 0.58 5.14
CA GLY A 26 -9.60 1.34 3.90
C GLY A 26 -11.02 1.32 3.31
N SER A 27 -12.05 1.02 4.11
CA SER A 27 -13.43 0.99 3.61
C SER A 27 -14.01 2.38 3.32
N ASN A 28 -13.51 3.40 4.02
CA ASN A 28 -14.00 4.78 3.97
C ASN A 28 -12.79 5.74 3.87
N MET A 29 -13.00 6.98 3.41
CA MET A 29 -11.92 7.97 3.28
C MET A 29 -11.21 8.28 4.61
N LEU A 30 -11.96 8.38 5.72
CA LEU A 30 -11.39 8.55 7.06
C LEU A 30 -10.52 7.35 7.45
N GLY A 31 -10.92 6.14 7.06
CA GLY A 31 -10.17 4.92 7.33
C GLY A 31 -8.88 4.82 6.52
N VAL A 32 -8.85 5.34 5.28
CA VAL A 32 -7.60 5.50 4.52
C VAL A 32 -6.66 6.50 5.18
N GLY A 33 -7.18 7.64 5.63
CA GLY A 33 -6.38 8.62 6.36
C GLY A 33 -5.79 8.03 7.64
N ALA A 34 -6.60 7.32 8.43
CA ALA A 34 -6.14 6.61 9.61
C ALA A 34 -5.09 5.53 9.26
N ALA A 35 -5.32 4.73 8.23
CA ALA A 35 -4.36 3.72 7.78
C ALA A 35 -3.02 4.34 7.34
N ALA A 36 -3.04 5.51 6.71
CA ALA A 36 -1.83 6.21 6.29
C ALA A 36 -1.04 6.76 7.49
N LEU A 37 -1.73 7.34 8.48
CA LEU A 37 -1.10 7.84 9.70
C LEU A 37 -0.56 6.70 10.58
N VAL A 38 -1.37 5.65 10.80
CA VAL A 38 -0.97 4.47 11.59
C VAL A 38 0.13 3.70 10.86
N GLY A 39 0.04 3.57 9.53
CA GLY A 39 1.08 2.96 8.71
C GLY A 39 2.40 3.72 8.77
N ALA A 40 2.35 5.06 8.69
CA ALA A 40 3.54 5.89 8.87
C ALA A 40 4.15 5.74 10.27
N ALA A 41 3.33 5.78 11.31
CA ALA A 41 3.80 5.60 12.69
C ALA A 41 4.40 4.21 12.92
N ALA A 42 3.74 3.16 12.43
CA ALA A 42 4.21 1.77 12.55
C ALA A 42 5.50 1.53 11.75
N GLY A 43 5.59 2.05 10.52
CA GLY A 43 6.80 1.98 9.72
C GLY A 43 7.96 2.77 10.35
N ALA A 44 7.69 3.95 10.90
CA ALA A 44 8.69 4.72 11.65
C ALA A 44 9.16 3.96 12.89
N ALA A 45 8.26 3.31 13.63
CA ALA A 45 8.61 2.48 14.78
C ALA A 45 9.51 1.29 14.39
N VAL A 46 9.30 0.68 13.22
CA VAL A 46 10.21 -0.33 12.66
C VAL A 46 11.58 0.27 12.38
N GLY A 47 11.64 1.47 11.80
CA GLY A 47 12.90 2.18 11.57
C GLY A 47 13.66 2.49 12.88
N ILE A 48 12.96 2.85 13.96
CA ILE A 48 13.55 3.09 15.30
C ILE A 48 14.21 1.81 15.84
N ALA A 49 13.59 0.64 15.60
CA ALA A 49 14.11 -0.62 16.07
C ALA A 49 15.37 -1.09 15.32
N ILE A 50 15.59 -0.61 14.08
CA ILE A 50 16.65 -1.08 13.19
C ILE A 50 17.85 -0.13 13.17
N GLY A 51 17.62 1.19 13.15
CA GLY A 51 18.68 2.14 12.83
C GLY A 51 18.41 3.56 13.31
N ASP A 52 18.93 4.52 12.54
CA ASP A 52 18.98 5.92 12.89
C ASP A 52 17.81 6.69 12.21
N THR A 53 17.83 8.01 12.30
CA THR A 53 16.84 8.92 11.72
C THR A 53 16.49 8.66 10.25
N ALA A 54 17.44 8.19 9.43
CA ALA A 54 17.19 7.86 8.03
C ALA A 54 16.28 6.63 7.87
N GLU A 55 16.50 5.58 8.67
CA GLU A 55 15.68 4.37 8.71
C GLU A 55 14.27 4.66 9.22
N VAL A 56 14.15 5.53 10.24
CA VAL A 56 12.86 6.00 10.77
C VAL A 56 12.06 6.73 9.70
N ALA A 57 12.69 7.68 9.01
CA ALA A 57 12.05 8.43 7.93
C ALA A 57 11.64 7.50 6.77
N ALA A 58 12.52 6.58 6.37
CA ALA A 58 12.25 5.62 5.32
C ALA A 58 11.06 4.71 5.64
N GLY A 59 11.04 4.11 6.83
CA GLY A 59 9.93 3.28 7.26
C GLY A 59 8.61 4.04 7.33
N GLY A 60 8.63 5.28 7.84
CA GLY A 60 7.44 6.13 7.89
C GLY A 60 6.90 6.50 6.49
N ILE A 61 7.79 6.89 5.58
CA ILE A 61 7.41 7.19 4.19
C ILE A 61 6.85 5.95 3.50
N GLY A 62 7.49 4.79 3.69
CA GLY A 62 7.02 3.51 3.18
C GLY A 62 5.61 3.22 3.63
N GLY A 63 5.35 3.27 4.94
CA GLY A 63 4.02 3.00 5.51
C GLY A 63 2.93 3.94 5.03
N PHE A 64 3.25 5.23 4.89
CA PHE A 64 2.34 6.21 4.33
C PHE A 64 1.99 5.90 2.86
N LEU A 65 3.00 5.70 2.02
CA LEU A 65 2.82 5.44 0.59
C LEU A 65 2.12 4.10 0.34
N GLY A 66 2.47 3.06 1.11
CA GLY A 66 1.84 1.74 1.02
C GLY A 66 0.34 1.78 1.31
N ALA A 67 -0.05 2.51 2.36
CA ALA A 67 -1.46 2.68 2.69
C ALA A 67 -2.22 3.45 1.58
N LEU A 68 -1.66 4.54 1.06
CA LEU A 68 -2.29 5.31 -0.01
C LEU A 68 -2.41 4.53 -1.32
N ALA A 69 -1.37 3.79 -1.70
CA ALA A 69 -1.37 3.00 -2.92
C ALA A 69 -2.35 1.80 -2.80
N GLY A 70 -2.34 1.10 -1.67
CA GLY A 70 -3.27 0.01 -1.39
C GLY A 70 -4.73 0.46 -1.34
N ALA A 71 -5.01 1.71 -0.94
CA ALA A 71 -6.36 2.26 -0.92
C ALA A 71 -7.06 2.20 -2.28
N ALA A 72 -6.33 2.40 -3.38
CA ALA A 72 -6.89 2.33 -4.74
C ALA A 72 -7.40 0.91 -5.06
N VAL A 73 -6.67 -0.12 -4.62
CA VAL A 73 -7.04 -1.53 -4.79
C VAL A 73 -8.25 -1.87 -3.93
N VAL A 74 -8.25 -1.49 -2.65
CA VAL A 74 -9.35 -1.74 -1.71
C VAL A 74 -10.65 -1.07 -2.20
N HIS A 75 -10.61 0.21 -2.55
CA HIS A 75 -11.78 0.93 -3.08
C HIS A 75 -12.26 0.34 -4.41
N GLY A 76 -11.33 -0.04 -5.30
CA GLY A 76 -11.65 -0.69 -6.56
C GLY A 76 -12.35 -2.02 -6.36
N ALA A 77 -11.89 -2.85 -5.42
CA ALA A 77 -12.46 -4.16 -5.13
C ALA A 77 -13.85 -4.03 -4.48
N LEU A 78 -14.00 -3.15 -3.48
CA LEU A 78 -15.29 -2.92 -2.82
C LEU A 78 -16.35 -2.36 -3.78
N ARG A 79 -15.98 -1.45 -4.69
CA ARG A 79 -16.88 -0.94 -5.74
C ARG A 79 -17.33 -1.99 -6.75
N ARG A 80 -16.58 -3.08 -6.90
CA ARG A 80 -16.91 -4.22 -7.78
C ARG A 80 -17.71 -5.31 -7.07
N GLY A 81 -18.16 -5.07 -5.83
CA GLY A 81 -18.96 -6.03 -5.04
C GLY A 81 -18.15 -6.98 -4.16
N GLY A 82 -16.84 -6.73 -3.96
CA GLY A 82 -16.03 -7.52 -3.03
C GLY A 82 -16.48 -7.40 -1.57
N THR A 83 -16.35 -8.48 -0.79
CA THR A 83 -16.65 -8.45 0.64
C THR A 83 -15.51 -7.79 1.42
N ARG A 84 -15.84 -7.03 2.47
CA ARG A 84 -14.85 -6.32 3.30
C ARG A 84 -13.77 -7.26 3.84
N LEU A 85 -14.19 -8.39 4.42
CA LEU A 85 -13.27 -9.35 5.04
C LEU A 85 -12.43 -10.08 3.99
N GLY A 86 -13.00 -10.42 2.83
CA GLY A 86 -12.24 -11.05 1.75
C GLY A 86 -11.16 -10.11 1.19
N VAL A 87 -11.51 -8.84 0.93
CA VAL A 87 -10.54 -7.83 0.47
C VAL A 87 -9.46 -7.59 1.53
N ALA A 88 -9.83 -7.48 2.80
CA ALA A 88 -8.88 -7.32 3.90
C ALA A 88 -7.90 -8.49 3.99
N ALA A 89 -8.39 -9.74 3.88
CA ALA A 89 -7.55 -10.93 3.92
C ALA A 89 -6.55 -10.96 2.75
N TYR A 90 -7.02 -10.74 1.51
CA TYR A 90 -6.13 -10.74 0.34
C TYR A 90 -5.09 -9.62 0.38
N VAL A 91 -5.51 -8.39 0.71
CA VAL A 91 -4.60 -7.24 0.78
C VAL A 91 -3.64 -7.38 1.97
N GLY A 92 -4.08 -7.97 3.08
CA GLY A 92 -3.23 -8.32 4.21
C GLY A 92 -2.14 -9.31 3.84
N VAL A 93 -2.50 -10.41 3.16
CA VAL A 93 -1.52 -11.38 2.63
C VAL A 93 -0.57 -10.73 1.63
N LEU A 94 -1.09 -9.86 0.76
CA LEU A 94 -0.25 -9.12 -0.19
C LEU A 94 0.75 -8.21 0.53
N GLY A 95 0.31 -7.49 1.58
CA GLY A 95 1.19 -6.66 2.40
C GLY A 95 2.27 -7.48 3.11
N LEU A 96 1.93 -8.68 3.58
CA LEU A 96 2.92 -9.61 4.15
C LEU A 96 3.95 -10.06 3.11
N LEU A 97 3.52 -10.37 1.88
CA LEU A 97 4.44 -10.71 0.79
C LEU A 97 5.38 -9.55 0.47
N VAL A 98 4.89 -8.31 0.47
CA VAL A 98 5.73 -7.10 0.32
C VAL A 98 6.76 -7.01 1.45
N CYS A 99 6.37 -7.25 2.70
CA CYS A 99 7.33 -7.30 3.81
C CYS A 99 8.42 -8.36 3.62
N LEU A 100 8.06 -9.54 3.09
CA LEU A 100 9.02 -10.62 2.83
C LEU A 100 9.98 -10.25 1.69
N LEU A 101 9.48 -9.63 0.62
CA LEU A 101 10.29 -9.15 -0.49
C LEU A 101 11.25 -8.04 -0.04
N ALA A 102 10.81 -7.17 0.87
CA ALA A 102 11.62 -6.10 1.44
C ALA A 102 12.86 -6.58 2.22
N LEU A 103 12.94 -7.86 2.60
CA LEU A 103 14.17 -8.44 3.16
C LEU A 103 15.35 -8.41 2.16
N ILE A 104 15.05 -8.29 0.86
CA ILE A 104 16.00 -7.99 -0.18
C ILE A 104 15.98 -6.45 -0.40
N PRO A 105 17.02 -5.70 0.00
CA PRO A 105 16.95 -4.23 0.08
C PRO A 105 16.66 -3.55 -1.25
N ILE A 106 17.19 -4.10 -2.34
CA ILE A 106 16.97 -3.57 -3.69
C ILE A 106 15.47 -3.59 -4.02
N LEU A 107 14.75 -4.62 -3.56
CA LEU A 107 13.30 -4.70 -3.75
C LEU A 107 12.56 -3.62 -2.96
N GLY A 108 13.01 -3.27 -1.75
CA GLY A 108 12.40 -2.18 -0.98
C GLY A 108 12.39 -0.84 -1.72
N TYR A 109 13.47 -0.49 -2.43
CA TYR A 109 13.51 0.70 -3.29
C TYR A 109 12.62 0.57 -4.53
N VAL A 110 12.64 -0.60 -5.18
CA VAL A 110 11.83 -0.85 -6.39
C VAL A 110 10.35 -0.79 -6.06
N GLU A 111 9.91 -1.40 -4.96
CA GLU A 111 8.53 -1.42 -4.49
C GLU A 111 8.02 -0.02 -4.15
N ALA A 112 8.87 0.81 -3.52
CA ALA A 112 8.56 2.20 -3.20
C ALA A 112 8.19 3.04 -4.42
N VAL A 113 8.66 2.68 -5.62
CA VAL A 113 8.32 3.36 -6.87
C VAL A 113 7.25 2.60 -7.65
N ALA A 114 7.37 1.28 -7.74
CA ALA A 114 6.50 0.43 -8.55
C ALA A 114 5.05 0.43 -8.03
N ILE A 115 4.85 0.33 -6.71
CA ILE A 115 3.52 0.22 -6.12
C ILE A 115 2.71 1.52 -6.31
N PRO A 116 3.25 2.72 -6.01
CA PRO A 116 2.55 3.97 -6.31
C PRO A 116 2.29 4.18 -7.80
N LEU A 117 3.25 3.82 -8.66
CA LEU A 117 3.11 3.94 -10.11
C LEU A 117 1.98 3.05 -10.66
N LEU A 118 1.90 1.81 -10.18
CA LEU A 118 0.82 0.89 -10.52
C LEU A 118 -0.53 1.41 -10.04
N ALA A 119 -0.61 1.92 -8.80
CA ALA A 119 -1.82 2.54 -8.27
C ALA A 119 -2.28 3.74 -9.12
N ALA A 120 -1.35 4.62 -9.52
CA ALA A 120 -1.63 5.74 -10.42
C ALA A 120 -2.17 5.26 -11.79
N ARG A 121 -1.56 4.21 -12.36
CA ARG A 121 -2.03 3.60 -13.63
C ARG A 121 -3.44 3.01 -13.52
N MET A 122 -3.79 2.40 -12.40
CA MET A 122 -5.14 1.83 -12.21
C MET A 122 -6.23 2.91 -12.19
N ARG A 123 -5.92 4.11 -11.70
CA ARG A 123 -6.85 5.24 -11.66
C ARG A 123 -7.29 5.71 -13.06
N GLY A 124 -6.41 5.61 -14.04
CA GLY A 124 -6.69 5.99 -15.44
C GLY A 124 -7.59 5.00 -16.20
N ARG A 125 -7.70 3.74 -15.76
CA ARG A 125 -8.43 2.68 -16.50
C ARG A 125 -9.93 2.60 -16.15
N GLN A 126 -10.44 3.52 -15.33
CA GLN A 126 -11.83 3.51 -14.86
C GLN A 126 -12.84 4.07 -15.87
N ALA A 127 -12.39 4.59 -17.01
CA ALA A 127 -13.24 5.19 -18.05
C ALA A 127 -13.40 4.27 -19.27
N ALA A 128 -14.19 3.22 -19.12
CA ALA A 128 -14.98 2.71 -20.24
C ALA A 128 -16.39 2.46 -19.71
N ARG A 129 -17.14 3.55 -19.51
CA ARG A 129 -18.60 3.48 -19.50
C ARG A 129 -18.97 2.75 -20.79
N PHE A 130 -19.49 1.54 -20.68
CA PHE A 130 -19.87 0.71 -21.81
C PHE A 130 -20.75 1.51 -22.77
N ALA A 131 -20.15 2.03 -23.84
CA ALA A 131 -20.82 2.84 -24.85
C ALA A 131 -21.95 2.06 -25.55
N GLY A 132 -21.95 0.72 -25.46
CA GLY A 132 -22.95 -0.18 -26.04
C GLY A 132 -24.12 -0.57 -25.13
N LEU A 133 -24.18 -0.15 -23.86
CA LEU A 133 -25.32 -0.51 -23.00
C LEU A 133 -26.51 0.46 -23.11
N ARG A 134 -26.35 1.58 -23.83
CA ARG A 134 -27.44 2.55 -24.08
C ARG A 134 -28.46 2.06 -25.11
N THR A 135 -28.12 1.04 -25.90
CA THR A 135 -29.00 0.44 -26.91
C THR A 135 -29.89 -0.67 -26.37
N LEU A 136 -29.63 -1.17 -25.15
CA LEU A 136 -30.40 -2.22 -24.48
C LEU A 136 -31.52 -1.69 -23.57
N ALA A 137 -31.64 -0.37 -23.43
CA ALA A 137 -32.64 0.29 -22.59
C ALA A 137 -33.88 0.79 -23.37
N LYS A 138 -34.24 0.13 -24.48
CA LYS A 138 -35.43 0.46 -25.27
C LYS A 138 -36.41 -0.69 -25.31
#